data_AF-A0A6A7ALS6-F1
#
_entry.id   AF-A0A6A7ALS6-F1
#
_cell.length_a   1.000
_cell.length_b   1.000
_cell.length_c   1.000
_cell.angle_alpha   90.00
_cell.angle_beta   90.00
_cell.angle_gamma   90.00
#
_symmetry.space_group_name_H-M   'P 1'
#
loop_
_entity.id
_entity.type
_entity.pdbx_description
1 polymer ?
#
loop_
_entity_poly.entity_id
_entity_poly.type
_entity_poly.pdbx_seq_one_letter_code
_entity_poly.pdbx_strand_id
1 'polypeptide(L)'
;AGAIRLSDLTADDRESYRWECDRWERRRSEYRTQKKALADLNTDISKTIAVRHIHLIKDHKTPYNRLVALKKFLCPTDATRRHKLADKYNALKTAPRAAKKVEQWLADWTYITAQGKAVSLPETDSNRPQEDFLIACKALDQEYATSCLREIFKHEARGTTTEISSLETYVAEMTTYLRRTKPHSTGLAVSATEL
;
A
#
# COMPACT_ATOMS: atom_id res chain seq x y z
N ALA A 1 22.86 40.23 -57.04
CA ALA A 1 23.43 38.87 -57.08
C ALA A 1 23.47 38.36 -55.66
N GLY A 2 22.84 37.21 -55.37
CA GLY A 2 22.94 36.60 -54.04
C GLY A 2 24.31 35.96 -53.86
N ALA A 3 24.88 36.06 -52.67
CA ALA A 3 26.12 35.34 -52.32
C ALA A 3 25.88 33.82 -52.42
N ILE A 4 26.76 33.10 -53.13
CA ILE A 4 26.66 31.64 -53.34
C ILE A 4 27.72 30.91 -52.51
N ARG A 5 28.82 31.59 -52.14
CA ARG A 5 29.88 31.06 -51.28
C ARG A 5 30.02 31.91 -50.02
N LEU A 6 30.47 31.27 -48.93
CA LEU A 6 30.70 31.93 -47.63
C LEU A 6 31.70 33.09 -47.73
N SER A 7 32.63 33.02 -48.70
CA SER A 7 33.59 34.06 -49.06
C SER A 7 32.95 35.32 -49.65
N ASP A 8 31.73 35.23 -50.16
CA ASP A 8 31.04 36.31 -50.86
C ASP A 8 30.21 37.17 -49.88
N LEU A 9 30.08 36.72 -48.63
CA LEU A 9 29.40 37.44 -47.53
C LEU A 9 30.31 38.52 -46.94
N THR A 10 29.72 39.63 -46.49
CA THR A 10 30.42 40.66 -45.73
C THR A 10 30.86 40.13 -44.36
N ALA A 11 31.78 40.83 -43.68
CA ALA A 11 32.26 40.39 -42.36
C ALA A 11 31.12 40.27 -41.33
N ASP A 12 30.18 41.22 -41.36
CA ASP A 12 29.00 41.26 -40.48
C ASP A 12 28.02 40.10 -40.77
N ASP A 13 27.79 39.80 -42.06
CA ASP A 13 26.97 38.66 -42.47
C ASP A 13 27.60 37.32 -42.05
N ARG A 14 28.93 37.19 -42.12
CA ARG A 14 29.65 35.98 -41.68
C ARG A 14 29.57 35.80 -40.17
N GLU A 15 29.63 36.88 -39.41
CA GLU A 15 29.48 36.85 -37.95
C GLU A 15 28.04 36.46 -37.55
N SER A 16 27.04 37.06 -38.21
CA SER A 16 25.63 36.69 -38.03
C SER A 16 25.35 35.22 -38.37
N TYR A 17 25.90 34.73 -39.48
CA TYR A 17 25.80 33.31 -39.86
C TYR A 17 26.47 32.39 -38.82
N ARG A 18 27.66 32.76 -38.32
CA ARG A 18 28.36 32.01 -37.27
C ARG A 18 27.53 31.94 -35.98
N TRP A 19 26.89 33.04 -35.59
CA TRP A 19 26.00 33.08 -34.43
C TRP A 19 24.79 32.14 -34.59
N GLU A 20 24.17 32.11 -35.77
CA GLU A 20 23.06 31.18 -36.06
C GLU A 20 23.52 29.71 -36.09
N CYS A 21 24.71 29.42 -36.63
CA CYS A 21 25.32 28.08 -36.55
C CYS A 21 25.52 27.64 -35.09
N ASP A 22 26.12 28.49 -34.26
CA ASP A 22 26.35 28.20 -32.84
C ASP A 22 25.02 28.01 -32.10
N ARG A 23 24.00 28.82 -32.41
CA ARG A 23 22.65 28.69 -31.83
C ARG A 23 21.98 27.39 -32.23
N TRP A 24 22.08 27.02 -33.50
CA TRP A 24 21.58 25.74 -34.00
C TRP A 24 22.30 24.56 -33.35
N GLU A 25 23.61 24.65 -33.17
CA GLU A 25 24.40 23.59 -32.55
C GLU A 25 24.04 23.41 -31.06
N ARG A 26 23.84 24.51 -30.33
CA ARG A 26 23.30 24.47 -28.95
C ARG A 26 21.94 23.81 -28.88
N ARG A 27 20.97 24.24 -29.72
CA ARG A 27 19.63 23.63 -29.78
C ARG A 27 19.68 22.15 -30.15
N ARG A 28 20.56 21.77 -31.09
CA ARG A 28 20.75 20.37 -31.48
C ARG A 28 21.34 19.54 -30.35
N SER A 29 22.27 20.12 -29.58
CA SER A 29 22.85 19.50 -28.39
C SER A 29 21.79 19.27 -27.31
N GLU A 30 20.98 20.29 -26.99
CA GLU A 30 19.86 20.18 -26.04
C GLU A 30 18.87 19.10 -26.47
N TYR A 31 18.47 19.08 -27.74
CA TYR A 31 17.58 18.07 -28.29
C TYR A 31 18.16 16.66 -28.17
N ARG A 32 19.45 16.47 -28.46
CA ARG A 32 20.14 15.18 -28.30
C ARG A 32 20.14 14.73 -26.84
N THR A 33 20.41 15.65 -25.92
CA THR A 33 20.39 15.38 -24.48
C THR A 33 19.00 14.94 -24.02
N GLN A 34 17.94 15.65 -24.44
CA GLN A 34 16.56 15.28 -24.13
C GLN A 34 16.17 13.92 -24.70
N LYS A 35 16.54 13.64 -25.97
CA LYS A 35 16.29 12.34 -26.60
C LYS A 35 17.01 11.20 -25.88
N LYS A 36 18.25 11.42 -25.45
CA LYS A 36 19.00 10.45 -24.65
C LYS A 36 18.31 10.19 -23.32
N ALA A 37 17.93 11.24 -22.58
CA ALA A 37 17.22 11.11 -21.31
C ALA A 37 15.89 10.34 -21.43
N LEU A 38 15.14 10.55 -22.53
CA LEU A 38 13.91 9.78 -22.79
C LEU A 38 14.19 8.30 -23.09
N ALA A 39 15.30 7.98 -23.76
CA ALA A 39 15.69 6.60 -24.02
C ALA A 39 16.19 5.90 -22.73
N ASP A 40 16.92 6.63 -21.88
CA ASP A 40 17.35 6.16 -20.58
C ASP A 40 16.13 5.88 -19.68
N LEU A 41 15.17 6.80 -19.62
CA LEU A 41 13.91 6.61 -18.90
C LEU A 41 13.12 5.38 -19.38
N ASN A 42 13.07 5.15 -20.70
CA ASN A 42 12.46 3.94 -21.26
C ASN A 42 13.15 2.66 -20.76
N THR A 43 14.48 2.69 -20.65
CA THR A 43 15.29 1.57 -20.16
C THR A 43 15.06 1.34 -18.68
N ASP A 44 15.01 2.40 -17.88
CA ASP A 44 14.74 2.32 -16.44
C ASP A 44 13.33 1.79 -16.14
N ILE A 45 12.33 2.23 -16.90
CA ILE A 45 10.97 1.67 -16.80
C ILE A 45 11.01 0.17 -17.10
N SER A 46 11.72 -0.27 -18.15
CA SER A 46 11.82 -1.71 -18.48
C SER A 46 12.57 -2.52 -17.42
N LYS A 47 13.55 -1.93 -16.73
CA LYS A 47 14.33 -2.60 -15.66
C LYS A 47 13.59 -2.67 -14.32
N THR A 48 12.77 -1.67 -14.01
CA THR A 48 12.08 -1.58 -12.72
C THR A 48 10.82 -2.42 -12.64
N ILE A 49 10.22 -2.78 -13.78
CA ILE A 49 9.05 -3.66 -13.81
C ILE A 49 9.45 -5.13 -13.67
N ALA A 50 8.61 -5.92 -13.00
CA ALA A 50 8.79 -7.37 -12.95
C ALA A 50 8.69 -7.96 -14.37
N VAL A 51 9.56 -8.94 -14.68
CA VAL A 51 9.69 -9.56 -16.02
C VAL A 51 8.35 -10.00 -16.61
N ARG A 52 7.46 -10.55 -15.78
CA ARG A 52 6.11 -10.98 -16.17
C ARG A 52 5.24 -9.87 -16.78
N HIS A 53 5.50 -8.60 -16.46
CA HIS A 53 4.73 -7.45 -16.92
C HIS A 53 5.36 -6.74 -18.13
N ILE A 54 6.51 -7.20 -18.64
CA ILE A 54 7.19 -6.58 -19.80
C ILE A 54 6.30 -6.58 -21.05
N HIS A 55 5.46 -7.59 -21.24
CA HIS A 55 4.53 -7.66 -22.37
C HIS A 55 3.55 -6.47 -22.40
N LEU A 56 3.24 -5.85 -21.25
CA LEU A 56 2.34 -4.69 -21.16
C LEU A 56 2.93 -3.41 -21.77
N ILE A 57 4.25 -3.33 -21.91
CA ILE A 57 4.95 -2.13 -22.39
C ILE A 57 5.71 -2.33 -23.71
N LYS A 58 5.73 -3.56 -24.24
CA LYS A 58 6.55 -3.95 -25.41
C LYS A 58 6.27 -3.08 -26.63
N ASP A 59 4.99 -2.77 -26.89
CA ASP A 59 4.56 -2.04 -28.09
C ASP A 59 4.57 -0.50 -27.89
N HIS A 60 4.92 -0.02 -26.69
CA HIS A 60 4.93 1.40 -26.38
C HIS A 60 6.33 2.00 -26.56
N LYS A 61 6.45 2.96 -27.49
CA LYS A 61 7.72 3.62 -27.86
C LYS A 61 8.11 4.76 -26.92
N THR A 62 7.12 5.47 -26.37
CA THR A 62 7.36 6.63 -25.51
C THR A 62 7.26 6.25 -24.03
N PRO A 63 8.06 6.85 -23.14
CA PRO A 63 7.97 6.63 -21.69
C PRO A 63 6.55 6.90 -21.16
N TYR A 64 5.90 7.95 -21.64
CA TYR A 64 4.54 8.32 -21.24
C TYR A 64 3.55 7.17 -21.48
N ASN A 65 3.46 6.65 -22.71
CA ASN A 65 2.56 5.53 -23.02
C ASN A 65 2.88 4.27 -22.21
N ARG A 66 4.16 3.98 -21.95
CA ARG A 66 4.56 2.88 -21.07
C ARG A 66 4.00 3.07 -19.66
N LEU A 67 4.17 4.26 -19.08
CA LEU A 67 3.66 4.59 -17.74
C LEU A 67 2.14 4.55 -17.66
N VAL A 68 1.43 5.04 -18.69
CA VAL A 68 -0.03 4.99 -18.75
C VAL A 68 -0.53 3.55 -18.81
N ALA A 69 0.09 2.69 -19.63
CA ALA A 69 -0.25 1.27 -19.70
C ALA A 69 0.02 0.57 -18.36
N LEU A 70 1.19 0.80 -17.76
CA LEU A 70 1.52 0.26 -16.44
C LEU A 70 0.53 0.75 -15.38
N LYS A 71 0.14 2.02 -15.39
CA LYS A 71 -0.88 2.55 -14.47
C LYS A 71 -2.21 1.83 -14.65
N LYS A 72 -2.65 1.57 -15.89
CA LYS A 72 -3.92 0.87 -16.15
C LYS A 72 -3.95 -0.55 -15.58
N PHE A 73 -2.84 -1.27 -15.64
CA PHE A 73 -2.79 -2.69 -15.26
C PHE A 73 -2.23 -2.96 -13.86
N LEU A 74 -1.37 -2.09 -13.34
CA LEU A 74 -0.66 -2.28 -12.06
C LEU A 74 -1.16 -1.37 -10.95
N CYS A 75 -1.86 -0.27 -11.25
CA CYS A 75 -2.50 0.51 -10.21
C CYS A 75 -3.68 -0.33 -9.67
N PRO A 76 -3.64 -0.76 -8.40
CA PRO A 76 -4.83 -1.34 -7.79
C PRO A 76 -5.90 -0.26 -7.86
N THR A 77 -6.97 -0.49 -8.64
CA THR A 77 -8.12 0.41 -8.61
C THR A 77 -8.62 0.47 -7.16
N ASP A 78 -9.22 1.59 -6.73
CA ASP A 78 -9.81 1.68 -5.40
C ASP A 78 -10.76 0.51 -5.10
N ALA A 79 -11.45 0.00 -6.13
CA ALA A 79 -12.23 -1.24 -6.06
C ALA A 79 -11.38 -2.48 -5.74
N THR A 80 -10.24 -2.69 -6.41
CA THR A 80 -9.33 -3.80 -6.10
C THR A 80 -8.74 -3.68 -4.70
N ARG A 81 -8.43 -2.46 -4.24
CA ARG A 81 -7.98 -2.20 -2.87
C ARG A 81 -9.08 -2.55 -1.86
N ARG A 82 -10.32 -2.14 -2.12
CA ARG A 82 -11.50 -2.50 -1.33
C ARG A 82 -11.71 -4.00 -1.24
N HIS A 83 -11.69 -4.71 -2.36
CA HIS A 83 -11.83 -6.17 -2.39
C HIS A 83 -10.73 -6.87 -1.58
N LYS A 84 -9.46 -6.51 -1.81
CA LYS A 84 -8.34 -7.07 -1.04
C LYS A 84 -8.47 -6.80 0.46
N LEU A 85 -8.98 -5.63 0.84
CA LEU A 85 -9.18 -5.27 2.23
C LEU A 85 -10.34 -6.05 2.85
N ALA A 86 -11.43 -6.25 2.11
CA ALA A 86 -12.54 -7.12 2.50
C ALA A 86 -12.08 -8.60 2.66
N ASP A 87 -11.25 -9.10 1.75
CA ASP A 87 -10.69 -10.46 1.84
C ASP A 87 -9.83 -10.63 3.10
N LYS A 88 -8.98 -9.63 3.40
CA LYS A 88 -8.19 -9.60 4.65
C LYS A 88 -9.08 -9.54 5.88
N TYR A 89 -10.13 -8.72 5.86
CA TYR A 89 -11.08 -8.63 6.96
C TYR A 89 -11.82 -9.96 7.19
N ASN A 90 -12.27 -10.62 6.11
CA ASN A 90 -12.91 -11.94 6.22
C ASN A 90 -11.95 -13.02 6.74
N ALA A 91 -10.66 -12.94 6.39
CA ALA A 91 -9.65 -13.83 6.95
C ALA A 91 -9.47 -13.63 8.46
N LEU A 92 -9.63 -12.41 8.99
CA LEU A 92 -9.53 -12.12 10.42
C LEU A 92 -10.63 -12.79 11.24
N LYS A 93 -11.81 -13.05 10.65
CA LYS A 93 -12.91 -13.76 11.31
C LYS A 93 -12.55 -15.20 11.71
N THR A 94 -11.46 -15.74 11.15
CA THR A 94 -10.95 -17.05 11.51
C THR A 94 -9.72 -16.91 12.40
N ALA A 95 -9.83 -17.32 13.67
CA ALA A 95 -8.70 -17.27 14.59
C ALA A 95 -7.56 -18.23 14.16
N PRO A 96 -6.29 -17.82 14.32
CA PRO A 96 -5.17 -18.67 13.99
C PRO A 96 -5.05 -19.84 14.97
N ARG A 97 -4.77 -21.04 14.45
CA ARG A 97 -4.53 -22.24 15.29
C ARG A 97 -3.19 -22.19 16.03
N ALA A 98 -2.22 -21.46 15.51
CA ALA A 98 -0.88 -21.37 16.08
C ALA A 98 -0.81 -20.21 17.08
N ALA A 99 -0.50 -20.51 18.34
CA ALA A 99 -0.38 -19.52 19.41
C ALA A 99 0.56 -18.35 19.06
N LYS A 100 1.68 -18.63 18.41
CA LYS A 100 2.67 -17.61 17.97
C LYS A 100 2.09 -16.57 17.00
N LYS A 101 0.96 -16.88 16.34
CA LYS A 101 0.29 -15.96 15.40
C LYS A 101 -0.87 -15.20 16.04
N VAL A 102 -1.24 -15.52 17.28
CA VAL A 102 -2.38 -14.88 17.97
C VAL A 102 -2.09 -13.41 18.23
N GLU A 103 -0.89 -13.06 18.71
CA GLU A 103 -0.53 -11.65 18.94
C GLU A 103 -0.53 -10.82 17.65
N GLN A 104 0.00 -11.37 16.56
CA GLN A 104 -0.05 -10.73 15.25
C GLN A 104 -1.50 -10.56 14.77
N TRP A 105 -2.33 -11.59 14.93
CA TRP A 105 -3.73 -11.55 14.55
C TRP A 105 -4.52 -10.50 15.35
N LEU A 106 -4.24 -10.34 16.65
CA LEU A 106 -4.82 -9.28 17.49
C LEU A 106 -4.42 -7.88 16.99
N ALA A 107 -3.16 -7.69 16.59
CA ALA A 107 -2.71 -6.43 16.00
C ALA A 107 -3.31 -6.18 14.60
N ASP A 108 -3.50 -7.23 13.80
CA ASP A 108 -4.09 -7.12 12.47
C ASP A 108 -5.58 -6.69 12.55
N TRP A 109 -6.30 -7.07 13.60
CA TRP A 109 -7.68 -6.63 13.82
C TRP A 109 -7.82 -5.11 13.93
N THR A 110 -6.96 -4.45 14.71
CA THR A 110 -7.01 -2.99 14.83
C THR A 110 -6.55 -2.32 13.53
N TYR A 111 -5.47 -2.81 12.92
CA TYR A 111 -4.90 -2.25 11.70
C TYR A 111 -5.82 -2.35 10.48
N ILE A 112 -6.38 -3.53 10.21
CA ILE A 112 -7.27 -3.76 9.05
C ILE A 112 -8.60 -3.02 9.24
N THR A 113 -9.16 -3.00 10.45
CA THR A 113 -10.41 -2.29 10.73
C THR A 113 -10.23 -0.77 10.59
N ALA A 114 -9.10 -0.21 11.06
CA ALA A 114 -8.79 1.21 10.87
C ALA A 114 -8.67 1.57 9.38
N GLN A 115 -8.03 0.70 8.58
CA GLN A 115 -7.99 0.89 7.12
C GLN A 115 -9.36 0.74 6.47
N GLY A 116 -10.20 -0.18 6.96
CA GLY A 116 -11.57 -0.39 6.46
C GLY A 116 -12.44 0.85 6.65
N LYS A 117 -12.35 1.46 7.85
CA LYS A 117 -13.02 2.74 8.16
C LYS A 117 -12.58 3.86 7.21
N ALA A 118 -11.29 3.96 6.92
CA ALA A 118 -10.76 4.98 6.00
C ALA A 118 -11.25 4.82 4.56
N VAL A 119 -11.64 3.60 4.16
CA VAL A 119 -12.14 3.30 2.81
C VAL A 119 -13.68 3.19 2.77
N SER A 120 -14.34 3.38 3.92
CA SER A 120 -15.79 3.23 4.13
C SER A 120 -16.32 1.86 3.72
N LEU A 121 -15.66 0.79 4.17
CA LEU A 121 -16.17 -0.57 3.97
C LEU A 121 -17.40 -0.82 4.85
N PRO A 122 -18.51 -1.36 4.29
CA PRO A 122 -19.74 -1.62 5.03
C PRO A 122 -19.56 -2.66 6.14
N GLU A 123 -18.54 -3.51 6.06
CA GLU A 123 -18.19 -4.50 7.09
C GLU A 123 -17.60 -3.85 8.34
N THR A 124 -17.05 -2.64 8.22
CA THR A 124 -16.42 -1.90 9.33
C THR A 124 -17.29 -0.82 9.93
N ASP A 125 -18.56 -0.78 9.53
CA ASP A 125 -19.52 0.21 10.01
C ASP A 125 -20.14 -0.20 11.34
N SER A 126 -20.51 0.78 12.16
CA SER A 126 -21.10 0.61 13.50
C SER A 126 -20.26 -0.27 14.46
N ASN A 127 -20.88 -1.28 15.07
CA ASN A 127 -20.28 -2.21 16.05
C ASN A 127 -19.95 -3.58 15.47
N ARG A 128 -20.15 -3.75 14.16
CA ARG A 128 -19.93 -5.03 13.49
C ARG A 128 -18.50 -5.58 13.66
N PRO A 129 -17.44 -4.75 13.67
CA PRO A 129 -16.09 -5.23 13.97
C PRO A 129 -15.93 -5.81 15.38
N GLN A 130 -16.59 -5.22 16.39
CA GLN A 130 -16.56 -5.69 17.76
C GLN A 130 -17.23 -7.07 17.88
N GLU A 131 -18.38 -7.24 17.24
CA GLU A 131 -19.08 -8.54 17.19
C GLU A 131 -18.28 -9.60 16.44
N ASP A 132 -17.81 -9.29 15.23
CA ASP A 132 -17.03 -10.19 14.39
C ASP A 132 -15.74 -10.64 15.10
N PHE A 133 -15.07 -9.71 15.80
CA PHE A 133 -13.89 -10.00 16.62
C PHE A 133 -14.20 -10.99 17.73
N LEU A 134 -15.24 -10.72 18.53
CA LEU A 134 -15.60 -11.60 19.65
C LEU A 134 -16.10 -12.97 19.18
N ILE A 135 -16.82 -13.04 18.06
CA ILE A 135 -17.20 -14.31 17.42
C ILE A 135 -15.94 -15.10 17.03
N ALA A 136 -14.94 -14.45 16.43
CA ALA A 136 -13.68 -15.09 16.08
C ALA A 136 -12.91 -15.55 17.35
N CYS A 137 -12.96 -14.78 18.43
CA CYS A 137 -12.36 -15.12 19.72
C CYS A 137 -12.95 -16.39 20.36
N LYS A 138 -14.16 -16.82 20.00
CA LYS A 138 -14.74 -18.09 20.51
C LYS A 138 -13.84 -19.30 20.25
N ALA A 139 -13.08 -19.28 19.15
CA ALA A 139 -12.14 -20.34 18.82
C ALA A 139 -10.88 -20.36 19.73
N LEU A 140 -10.58 -19.24 20.41
CA LEU A 140 -9.49 -19.14 21.39
C LEU A 140 -9.97 -19.44 22.81
N ASP A 141 -11.10 -18.84 23.18
CA ASP A 141 -11.76 -19.01 24.46
C ASP A 141 -13.26 -18.69 24.33
N GLN A 142 -14.10 -19.73 24.45
CA GLN A 142 -15.53 -19.61 24.25
C GLN A 142 -16.24 -18.88 25.41
N GLU A 143 -15.77 -19.05 26.65
CA GLU A 143 -16.41 -18.49 27.83
C GLU A 143 -16.22 -16.97 27.87
N TYR A 144 -14.99 -16.51 27.66
CA TYR A 144 -14.68 -15.08 27.58
C TYR A 144 -15.47 -14.40 26.46
N ALA A 145 -15.41 -14.96 25.24
CA ALA A 145 -16.08 -14.39 24.07
C ALA A 145 -17.61 -14.30 24.25
N THR A 146 -18.23 -15.31 24.85
CA THR A 146 -19.69 -15.32 25.10
C THR A 146 -20.09 -14.30 26.15
N SER A 147 -19.26 -14.10 27.19
CA SER A 147 -19.48 -13.08 28.21
C SER A 147 -19.48 -11.67 27.60
N CYS A 148 -18.45 -11.34 26.82
CA CYS A 148 -18.33 -10.02 26.17
C CYS A 148 -19.45 -9.78 25.14
N LEU A 149 -19.83 -10.78 24.33
CA LEU A 149 -20.95 -10.65 23.38
C LEU A 149 -22.28 -10.37 24.09
N ARG A 150 -22.49 -10.98 25.26
CA ARG A 150 -23.71 -10.74 26.05
C ARG A 150 -23.81 -9.31 26.52
N GLU A 151 -22.70 -8.66 26.87
CA GLU A 151 -22.70 -7.24 27.22
C GLU A 151 -23.03 -6.36 26.01
N ILE A 152 -22.47 -6.64 24.83
CA ILE A 152 -22.84 -5.92 23.59
C ILE A 152 -24.35 -6.02 23.34
N PHE A 153 -24.93 -7.22 23.37
CA PHE A 153 -26.37 -7.40 23.14
C PHE A 153 -27.24 -6.71 24.20
N LYS A 154 -26.78 -6.60 25.46
CA LYS A 154 -27.49 -5.84 26.49
C LYS A 154 -27.51 -4.35 26.18
N HIS A 155 -26.38 -3.78 25.75
CA HIS A 155 -26.30 -2.37 25.37
C HIS A 155 -27.14 -2.06 24.12
N GLU A 156 -27.15 -2.96 23.14
CA GLU A 156 -28.01 -2.82 21.95
C GLU A 156 -29.49 -2.89 22.28
N ALA A 157 -29.92 -3.84 23.12
CA ALA A 157 -31.31 -3.97 23.54
C ALA A 157 -31.81 -2.75 24.34
N ARG A 158 -30.89 -2.03 25.01
CA ARG A 158 -31.18 -0.78 25.74
C ARG A 158 -31.10 0.47 24.86
N GLY A 159 -30.62 0.35 23.62
CA GLY A 159 -30.36 1.48 22.74
C GLY A 159 -29.14 2.33 23.14
N THR A 160 -28.31 1.87 24.08
CA THR A 160 -27.07 2.56 24.49
C THR A 160 -25.86 2.08 23.71
N THR A 161 -25.96 2.11 22.39
CA THR A 161 -24.92 1.69 21.45
C THR A 161 -23.61 2.49 21.60
N THR A 162 -23.68 3.70 22.18
CA THR A 162 -22.54 4.57 22.47
C THR A 162 -21.72 4.14 23.69
N GLU A 163 -22.26 3.27 24.55
CA GLU A 163 -21.56 2.74 25.74
C GLU A 163 -20.72 1.50 25.41
N ILE A 164 -20.84 0.96 24.20
CA ILE A 164 -20.08 -0.20 23.76
C ILE A 164 -18.61 0.17 23.63
N SER A 165 -17.75 -0.58 24.31
CA SER A 165 -16.31 -0.40 24.28
C SER A 165 -15.77 -0.47 22.85
N SER A 166 -14.69 0.27 22.60
CA SER A 166 -14.03 0.27 21.30
C SER A 166 -13.41 -1.10 20.99
N LEU A 167 -13.23 -1.42 19.70
CA LEU A 167 -12.52 -2.63 19.28
C LEU A 167 -11.12 -2.72 19.91
N GLU A 168 -10.40 -1.60 20.01
CA GLU A 168 -9.07 -1.54 20.60
C GLU A 168 -9.08 -1.95 22.07
N THR A 169 -10.12 -1.56 22.80
CA THR A 169 -10.34 -1.94 24.20
C THR A 169 -10.54 -3.46 24.32
N TYR A 170 -11.43 -4.05 23.51
CA TYR A 170 -11.64 -5.51 23.50
C TYR A 170 -10.38 -6.29 23.13
N VAL A 171 -9.60 -5.81 22.16
CA VAL A 171 -8.32 -6.42 21.79
C VAL A 171 -7.32 -6.35 22.94
N ALA A 172 -7.22 -5.21 23.64
CA ALA A 172 -6.34 -5.04 24.79
C ALA A 172 -6.74 -5.93 25.98
N GLU A 173 -8.05 -6.03 26.26
CA GLU A 173 -8.60 -6.93 27.27
C GLU A 173 -8.30 -8.39 26.94
N MET A 174 -8.55 -8.83 25.71
CA MET A 174 -8.26 -10.20 25.27
C MET A 174 -6.77 -10.52 25.33
N THR A 175 -5.91 -9.57 24.94
CA THR A 175 -4.45 -9.72 25.07
C THR A 175 -4.04 -9.93 26.53
N THR A 176 -4.60 -9.12 27.43
CA THR A 176 -4.34 -9.21 28.87
C THR A 176 -4.87 -10.51 29.46
N TYR A 177 -6.08 -10.92 29.05
CA TYR A 177 -6.70 -12.18 29.44
C TYR A 177 -5.83 -13.36 29.05
N LEU A 178 -5.44 -13.46 27.77
CA LEU A 178 -4.61 -14.56 27.27
C LEU A 178 -3.26 -14.65 28.00
N ARG A 179 -2.61 -13.51 28.30
CA ARG A 179 -1.36 -13.49 29.08
C ARG A 179 -1.53 -14.03 30.50
N ARG A 180 -2.71 -13.82 31.12
CA ARG A 180 -3.00 -14.24 32.50
C ARG A 180 -3.50 -15.68 32.60
N THR A 181 -4.35 -16.12 31.68
CA THR A 181 -5.01 -17.44 31.73
C THR A 181 -4.27 -18.53 30.97
N LYS A 182 -3.52 -18.14 29.92
CA LYS A 182 -2.65 -19.04 29.15
C LYS A 182 -1.26 -18.43 29.11
N PRO A 183 -0.52 -18.42 30.24
CA PRO A 183 0.90 -18.10 30.22
C PRO A 183 1.55 -19.17 29.34
N HIS A 184 1.69 -18.87 28.05
CA HIS A 184 2.67 -19.54 27.24
C HIS A 184 3.97 -19.34 28.00
N SER A 185 4.73 -20.41 28.18
CA SER A 185 6.09 -20.35 28.67
C SER A 185 6.86 -19.44 27.72
N THR A 186 6.79 -18.13 27.96
CA THR A 186 7.63 -17.13 27.35
C THR A 186 9.01 -17.54 27.83
N GLY A 187 9.82 -18.08 26.92
CA GLY A 187 11.16 -18.58 27.19
C GLY A 187 12.10 -17.46 27.65
N LEU A 188 11.86 -16.96 28.85
CA LEU A 188 12.61 -15.93 29.57
C LEU A 188 13.03 -16.42 30.97
N ALA A 189 12.91 -17.72 31.24
CA ALA A 189 13.30 -18.35 32.51
C ALA A 189 14.44 -19.38 32.35
N VAL A 190 15.34 -19.22 31.38
CA VAL A 190 16.56 -20.07 31.24
C VAL A 190 17.84 -19.23 31.21
N SER A 191 17.84 -18.03 31.80
CA SER A 191 19.08 -17.23 31.92
C SER A 191 19.14 -16.48 33.24
N ALA A 192 18.87 -17.18 34.35
CA ALA A 192 19.07 -16.63 35.70
C ALA A 192 19.40 -17.71 36.74
N THR A 193 20.11 -18.77 36.34
CA THR A 193 20.76 -19.71 37.26
C THR A 193 22.05 -20.21 36.64
N GLU A 194 23.03 -19.32 36.53
CA GLU A 194 24.45 -19.65 36.44
C GLU A 194 25.22 -18.35 36.70
N LEU A 195 25.47 -18.08 37.98
CA LEU A 195 26.61 -17.34 38.53
C LEU A 195 26.71 -17.67 40.03
#